data_AF-A0A2G3PXN1-F1
#
_entry.id   AF-A0A2G3PXN1-F1
#
_cell.length_a   1.000
_cell.length_b   1.000
_cell.length_c   1.000
_cell.angle_alpha   90.00
_cell.angle_beta   90.00
_cell.angle_gamma   90.00
#
_symmetry.space_group_name_H-M   'P 1'
#
loop_
_entity.id
_entity.type
_entity.pdbx_description
1 polymer ?
#
loop_
_entity_poly.entity_id
_entity_poly.type
_entity_poly.pdbx_seq_one_letter_code
_entity_poly.pdbx_strand_id
1 'polypeptide(L)'
;MLKRRIVFFLIVGITLGIMGCNKTDENIYQLKIGNPFNKAIKIEVISYGTNLQVDKNTLSQVDLELKFTNIGAQPIDTEKDLEIEIIQGSRVIAPIKNTLLETNKIEPQRVVEGELVIEIDSEQEEEIKVTYKLDGATKSFKVITEPPASIK
;
A
#
# COMPACT_ATOMS: atom_id res chain seq x y z
N MET A 1 12.71 -66.69 20.71
CA MET A 1 14.02 -66.01 20.87
C MET A 1 13.85 -64.59 20.36
N LEU A 2 13.40 -63.62 21.16
CA LEU A 2 14.07 -62.91 22.26
C LEU A 2 15.30 -62.08 21.82
N LYS A 3 15.09 -60.76 21.68
CA LYS A 3 15.90 -59.60 22.14
C LYS A 3 15.35 -58.35 21.42
N ARG A 4 14.46 -57.53 21.98
CA ARG A 4 14.54 -56.74 23.23
C ARG A 4 15.74 -55.78 23.22
N ARG A 5 15.55 -54.56 22.67
CA ARG A 5 16.16 -53.30 23.13
C ARG A 5 15.25 -52.11 22.74
N ILE A 6 14.25 -51.86 23.58
CA ILE A 6 13.72 -50.51 23.79
C ILE A 6 14.61 -49.89 24.88
N VAL A 7 14.63 -48.56 24.96
CA VAL A 7 14.96 -47.72 26.13
C VAL A 7 16.42 -47.28 26.19
N PHE A 8 16.77 -46.00 26.33
CA PHE A 8 16.11 -44.69 26.40
C PHE A 8 17.28 -43.66 26.53
N PHE A 9 16.98 -42.37 26.43
CA PHE A 9 17.75 -41.22 26.97
C PHE A 9 19.07 -40.83 26.29
N LEU A 10 19.00 -39.77 25.47
CA LEU A 10 19.65 -38.47 25.71
C LEU A 10 19.33 -37.60 24.48
N ILE A 11 18.27 -36.79 24.49
CA ILE A 11 18.32 -35.39 24.95
C ILE A 11 19.58 -34.69 24.42
N VAL A 12 19.39 -33.78 23.48
CA VAL A 12 19.77 -32.35 23.55
C VAL A 12 19.81 -31.79 22.13
N GLY A 13 18.93 -30.83 21.85
CA GLY A 13 19.33 -29.58 21.22
C GLY A 13 19.63 -29.59 19.72
N ILE A 14 18.60 -29.72 18.89
CA ILE A 14 18.35 -28.74 17.83
C ILE A 14 16.86 -28.38 17.90
N THR A 15 16.41 -27.74 18.99
CA THR A 15 16.10 -26.31 19.01
C THR A 15 15.57 -25.79 17.67
N LEU A 16 14.25 -25.59 17.62
CA LEU A 16 13.64 -24.27 17.35
C LEU A 16 14.60 -23.29 16.67
N GLY A 17 14.46 -23.09 15.35
CA GLY A 17 15.41 -22.20 14.68
C GLY A 17 15.19 -21.93 13.21
N ILE A 18 13.95 -22.04 12.69
CA ILE A 18 13.50 -21.24 11.56
C ILE A 18 12.03 -20.91 11.88
N MET A 19 11.75 -20.17 12.97
CA MET A 19 11.83 -18.70 12.98
C MET A 19 11.38 -18.14 11.64
N GLY A 20 10.13 -17.67 11.63
CA GLY A 20 9.39 -17.34 10.45
C GLY A 20 10.12 -16.39 9.50
N CYS A 21 9.99 -16.69 8.23
CA CYS A 21 9.34 -15.70 7.37
C CYS A 21 7.86 -16.08 7.44
N ASN A 22 7.03 -15.51 8.32
CA ASN A 22 6.44 -14.19 8.06
C ASN A 22 6.81 -13.65 6.68
N LYS A 23 6.38 -14.37 5.63
CA LYS A 23 5.86 -13.66 4.47
C LYS A 23 4.54 -13.07 4.89
N THR A 24 4.63 -11.99 5.64
CA THR A 24 3.59 -10.98 5.70
C THR A 24 3.62 -10.31 4.33
N ASP A 25 3.27 -11.05 3.28
CA ASP A 25 2.86 -10.46 2.00
C ASP A 25 1.44 -9.88 2.25
N GLU A 26 1.31 -8.98 3.23
CA GLU A 26 0.09 -8.23 3.49
C GLU A 26 0.09 -7.04 2.54
N ASN A 27 -0.12 -7.33 1.25
CA ASN A 27 -0.69 -6.30 0.40
C ASN A 27 -2.06 -5.97 1.00
N ILE A 28 -2.17 -4.79 1.64
CA ILE A 28 -3.37 -4.34 2.34
C ILE A 28 -4.50 -4.15 1.32
N TYR A 29 -4.14 -3.72 0.11
CA TYR A 29 -5.08 -3.55 -0.98
C TYR A 29 -4.39 -3.66 -2.34
N GLN A 30 -5.10 -4.15 -3.36
CA GLN A 30 -4.60 -4.22 -4.74
C GLN A 30 -5.66 -3.71 -5.73
N LEU A 31 -5.20 -2.89 -6.67
CA LEU A 31 -5.98 -2.33 -7.77
C LEU A 31 -5.34 -2.65 -9.12
N LYS A 32 -6.14 -2.93 -10.14
CA LYS A 32 -5.70 -3.05 -11.54
C LYS A 32 -6.51 -2.09 -12.40
N ILE A 33 -5.82 -1.31 -13.23
CA ILE A 33 -6.39 -0.22 -14.02
C ILE A 33 -5.86 -0.29 -15.44
N GLY A 34 -6.68 0.08 -16.42
CA GLY A 34 -6.31 0.14 -17.83
C GLY A 34 -6.54 -1.18 -18.57
N ASN A 35 -5.95 -1.28 -19.76
CA ASN A 35 -6.06 -2.44 -20.65
C ASN A 35 -4.69 -3.14 -20.77
N PRO A 36 -4.57 -4.43 -20.39
CA PRO A 36 -3.30 -5.18 -20.46
C PRO A 36 -2.69 -5.24 -21.87
N PHE A 37 -3.50 -5.13 -22.93
CA PHE A 37 -3.01 -5.09 -24.31
C PHE A 37 -2.53 -3.71 -24.75
N ASN A 38 -2.75 -2.68 -23.93
CA ASN A 38 -2.31 -1.31 -24.14
C ASN A 38 -1.56 -0.81 -22.89
N LYS A 39 -2.06 0.22 -22.21
CA LYS A 39 -1.52 0.72 -20.95
C LYS A 39 -2.34 0.17 -19.79
N ALA A 40 -1.68 -0.52 -18.87
CA ALA A 40 -2.31 -1.00 -17.64
C ALA A 40 -1.34 -1.00 -16.48
N ILE A 41 -1.85 -0.68 -15.29
CA ILE A 41 -1.05 -0.59 -14.07
C ILE A 41 -1.73 -1.38 -12.96
N LYS A 42 -0.92 -2.12 -12.21
CA LYS A 42 -1.30 -2.72 -10.93
C LYS A 42 -0.75 -1.81 -9.84
N ILE A 43 -1.60 -1.39 -8.91
CA ILE A 43 -1.26 -0.56 -7.77
C ILE A 43 -1.51 -1.41 -6.52
N GLU A 44 -0.50 -1.54 -5.67
CA GLU A 44 -0.59 -2.29 -4.41
C GLU A 44 -0.30 -1.33 -3.26
N VAL A 45 -1.15 -1.31 -2.23
CA VAL A 45 -0.88 -0.61 -0.97
C VAL A 45 -0.09 -1.56 -0.08
N ILE A 46 1.18 -1.24 0.11
CA ILE A 46 2.12 -2.05 0.91
C ILE A 46 1.90 -1.77 2.39
N SER A 47 1.79 -0.50 2.75
CA SER A 47 1.57 -0.06 4.11
C SER A 47 0.75 1.24 4.13
N TYR A 48 0.09 1.51 5.25
CA TYR A 48 -0.52 2.82 5.51
C TYR A 48 -0.10 3.30 6.90
N GLY A 49 0.21 4.59 6.99
CA GLY A 49 0.57 5.29 8.21
C GLY A 49 -0.30 6.52 8.41
N THR A 50 -0.40 6.94 9.66
CA THR A 50 -1.17 8.10 10.09
C THR A 50 -0.31 8.96 11.01
N ASN A 51 -0.15 10.23 10.69
CA ASN A 51 0.55 11.20 11.54
C ASN A 51 -0.45 12.04 12.35
N LEU A 52 -0.11 12.28 13.62
CA LEU A 52 -0.95 13.03 14.56
C LEU A 52 -0.33 14.40 14.85
N GLN A 53 -1.16 15.44 14.83
CA GLN A 53 -0.79 16.74 15.38
C GLN A 53 -0.70 16.62 16.92
N VAL A 54 0.51 16.84 17.43
CA VAL A 54 0.88 16.65 18.85
C VAL A 54 0.06 17.54 19.79
N ASP A 55 -0.40 18.68 19.31
CA ASP A 55 -1.14 19.70 20.07
C ASP A 55 -2.65 19.42 20.17
N LYS A 56 -3.22 18.64 19.24
CA LYS A 56 -4.67 18.42 19.15
C LYS A 56 -5.12 16.98 19.25
N ASN A 57 -4.19 16.01 19.24
CA ASN A 57 -4.50 14.59 19.10
C ASN A 57 -5.43 14.33 17.90
N THR A 58 -5.31 15.18 16.87
CA THR A 58 -6.05 15.07 15.62
C THR A 58 -5.14 14.53 14.53
N LEU A 59 -5.72 13.75 13.65
CA LEU A 59 -5.01 13.19 12.51
C LEU A 59 -4.68 14.28 11.50
N SER A 60 -3.40 14.51 11.23
CA SER A 60 -2.98 15.57 10.31
C SER A 60 -2.63 15.07 8.91
N GLN A 61 -2.30 13.78 8.77
CA GLN A 61 -1.77 13.26 7.53
C GLN A 61 -1.93 11.75 7.42
N VAL A 62 -2.14 11.29 6.18
CA VAL A 62 -2.07 9.88 5.79
C VAL A 62 -0.89 9.68 4.86
N ASP A 63 -0.10 8.66 5.17
CA ASP A 63 1.05 8.22 4.41
C ASP A 63 0.75 6.86 3.80
N LEU A 64 0.76 6.75 2.48
CA LEU A 64 0.55 5.49 1.77
C LEU A 64 1.84 5.08 1.08
N GLU A 65 2.33 3.88 1.41
CA GLU A 65 3.39 3.23 0.67
C GLU A 65 2.78 2.36 -0.42
N LEU A 66 3.15 2.63 -1.67
CA LEU A 66 2.51 2.09 -2.85
C LEU A 66 3.52 1.42 -3.77
N LYS A 67 3.09 0.33 -4.41
CA LYS A 67 3.82 -0.34 -5.47
C LYS A 67 3.06 -0.25 -6.78
N PHE A 68 3.73 0.25 -7.79
CA PHE A 68 3.19 0.43 -9.13
C PHE A 68 3.90 -0.56 -10.07
N THR A 69 3.14 -1.49 -10.63
CA THR A 69 3.65 -2.43 -11.63
C THR A 69 2.97 -2.14 -12.97
N ASN A 70 3.73 -1.80 -14.00
CA ASN A 70 3.17 -1.76 -15.35
C ASN A 70 2.89 -3.19 -15.81
N ILE A 71 1.61 -3.53 -15.92
CA ILE A 71 1.11 -4.84 -16.38
C ILE A 71 0.57 -4.78 -17.81
N GLY A 72 0.72 -3.64 -18.48
CA GLY A 72 0.37 -3.43 -19.88
C GLY A 72 1.50 -3.80 -20.84
N ALA A 73 1.20 -3.68 -22.12
CA ALA A 73 2.13 -3.91 -23.22
C ALA A 73 2.93 -2.66 -23.62
N GLN A 74 2.47 -1.46 -23.21
CA GLN A 74 3.10 -0.18 -23.53
C GLN A 74 3.69 0.51 -22.31
N PRO A 75 4.73 1.34 -22.48
CA PRO A 75 5.21 2.23 -21.42
C PRO A 75 4.12 3.20 -20.97
N ILE A 76 4.14 3.54 -19.68
CA ILE A 76 3.24 4.53 -19.07
C ILE A 76 4.07 5.77 -18.76
N ASP A 77 3.75 6.90 -19.40
CA ASP A 77 4.25 8.23 -19.06
C ASP A 77 3.40 8.75 -17.90
N THR A 78 3.96 8.83 -16.70
CA THR A 78 3.15 9.07 -15.48
C THR A 78 2.53 10.46 -15.45
N GLU A 79 3.14 11.45 -16.11
CA GLU A 79 2.61 12.82 -16.19
C GLU A 79 1.47 12.93 -17.21
N LYS A 80 1.52 12.15 -18.30
CA LYS A 80 0.53 12.25 -19.39
C LYS A 80 -0.57 11.21 -19.34
N ASP A 81 -0.25 10.00 -18.91
CA ASP A 81 -1.13 8.84 -19.02
C ASP A 81 -1.88 8.53 -17.74
N LEU A 82 -1.34 8.94 -16.58
CA LEU A 82 -1.88 8.61 -15.27
C LEU A 82 -2.37 9.86 -14.55
N GLU A 83 -3.67 9.92 -14.30
CA GLU A 83 -4.29 10.96 -13.48
C GLU A 83 -4.59 10.41 -12.09
N ILE A 84 -4.30 11.20 -11.06
CA ILE A 84 -4.56 10.86 -9.66
C ILE A 84 -5.41 11.97 -9.07
N GLU A 85 -6.57 11.60 -8.53
CA GLU A 85 -7.53 12.50 -7.91
C GLU A 85 -7.81 12.02 -6.48
N ILE A 86 -7.60 12.89 -5.52
CA ILE A 86 -7.78 12.60 -4.09
C ILE A 86 -8.93 13.46 -3.59
N ILE A 87 -9.92 12.81 -3.00
CA ILE A 87 -11.11 13.47 -2.48
C ILE A 87 -11.20 13.20 -0.99
N GLN A 88 -11.25 14.26 -0.20
CA GLN A 88 -11.51 14.20 1.23
C GLN A 88 -12.92 14.79 1.48
N GLY A 89 -13.86 13.93 1.89
CA GLY A 89 -15.27 14.30 2.00
C GLY A 89 -15.87 14.76 0.66
N SER A 90 -16.01 16.08 0.48
CA SER A 90 -16.52 16.70 -0.76
C SER A 90 -15.48 17.56 -1.51
N ARG A 91 -14.25 17.66 -0.99
CA ARG A 91 -13.19 18.51 -1.53
C ARG A 91 -12.18 17.67 -2.29
N VAL A 92 -11.75 18.16 -3.45
CA VAL A 92 -10.56 17.64 -4.14
C VAL A 92 -9.34 18.25 -3.46
N ILE A 93 -8.40 17.40 -3.04
CA ILE A 93 -7.16 17.80 -2.39
C ILE A 93 -5.96 17.34 -3.20
N ALA A 94 -4.87 18.10 -3.11
CA ALA A 94 -3.60 17.71 -3.70
C ALA A 94 -2.77 16.92 -2.67
N PRO A 95 -2.02 15.90 -3.09
CA PRO A 95 -1.05 15.28 -2.20
C PRO A 95 0.10 16.24 -1.88
N ILE A 96 0.62 16.19 -0.66
CA ILE A 96 1.85 16.89 -0.27
C ILE A 96 3.05 16.27 -0.99
N LYS A 97 3.04 14.95 -1.19
CA LYS A 97 4.09 14.20 -1.89
C LYS A 97 3.48 13.10 -2.73
N ASN A 98 3.99 12.93 -3.95
CA ASN A 98 3.61 11.88 -4.86
C ASN A 98 4.82 11.42 -5.70
N THR A 99 5.54 10.42 -5.20
CA THR A 99 6.77 9.93 -5.85
C THR A 99 6.53 9.28 -7.22
N LEU A 100 5.30 8.84 -7.50
CA LEU A 100 4.99 8.25 -8.79
C LEU A 100 5.07 9.27 -9.93
N LEU A 101 4.61 10.49 -9.69
CA LEU A 101 4.64 11.58 -10.68
C LEU A 101 6.07 12.11 -10.90
N GLU A 102 7.00 11.83 -9.99
CA GLU A 102 8.44 12.14 -10.19
C GLU A 102 9.11 11.16 -11.17
N THR A 103 8.50 10.00 -11.42
CA THR A 103 9.03 8.99 -12.33
C THR A 103 8.49 9.22 -13.74
N ASN A 104 9.29 9.76 -14.66
CA ASN A 104 8.83 10.09 -16.02
C ASN A 104 8.14 8.94 -16.77
N LYS A 105 8.63 7.71 -16.66
CA LYS A 105 8.09 6.54 -17.38
C LYS A 105 8.20 5.24 -16.59
N ILE A 106 7.21 4.37 -16.74
CA ILE A 106 7.20 3.01 -16.23
C ILE A 106 7.14 2.03 -17.42
N GLU A 107 8.24 1.35 -17.70
CA GLU A 107 8.34 0.34 -18.76
C GLU A 107 7.50 -0.91 -18.44
N PRO A 108 7.05 -1.69 -19.45
CA PRO A 108 6.32 -2.93 -19.23
C PRO A 108 7.02 -3.88 -18.26
N GLN A 109 6.26 -4.50 -17.35
CA GLN A 109 6.73 -5.37 -16.26
C GLN A 109 7.64 -4.68 -15.22
N ARG A 110 7.92 -3.38 -15.37
CA ARG A 110 8.69 -2.64 -14.38
C ARG A 110 7.84 -2.38 -13.15
N VAL A 111 8.52 -2.45 -12.01
CA VAL A 111 8.00 -2.11 -10.70
C VAL A 111 8.64 -0.80 -10.25
N VAL A 112 7.81 0.09 -9.74
CA VAL A 112 8.20 1.36 -9.12
C VAL A 112 7.54 1.42 -7.75
N GLU A 113 8.33 1.65 -6.71
CA GLU A 113 7.85 1.91 -5.37
C GLU A 113 7.70 3.43 -5.20
N GLY A 114 6.67 3.85 -4.48
CA GLY A 114 6.37 5.25 -4.31
C GLY A 114 5.58 5.53 -3.05
N GLU A 115 5.53 6.80 -2.70
CA GLU A 115 4.85 7.30 -1.53
C GLU A 115 3.78 8.31 -1.97
N LEU A 116 2.59 8.22 -1.37
CA LEU A 116 1.53 9.20 -1.51
C LEU A 116 1.19 9.77 -0.12
N VAL A 117 1.51 11.04 0.07
CA VAL A 117 1.29 11.76 1.33
C VAL A 117 0.14 12.73 1.15
N ILE A 118 -0.86 12.63 2.03
CA ILE A 118 -2.11 13.37 1.95
C ILE A 118 -2.30 14.16 3.25
N GLU A 119 -2.43 15.48 3.15
CA GLU A 119 -2.81 16.32 4.29
C GLU A 119 -4.29 16.15 4.59
N ILE A 120 -4.64 16.12 5.89
CA ILE A 120 -6.00 15.91 6.35
C ILE A 120 -6.46 17.13 7.12
N ASP A 121 -7.53 17.75 6.64
CA ASP A 121 -8.29 18.75 7.41
C ASP A 121 -9.06 18.02 8.55
N SER A 122 -8.57 18.14 9.78
CA SER A 122 -8.75 17.12 10.82
C SER A 122 -9.94 17.36 11.78
N GLU A 123 -11.02 17.98 11.33
CA GLU A 123 -12.12 18.32 12.25
C GLU A 123 -13.13 17.16 12.45
N GLN A 124 -13.16 16.14 11.59
CA GLN A 124 -14.09 14.99 11.67
C GLN A 124 -13.46 13.67 11.17
N GLU A 125 -14.15 12.54 11.39
CA GLU A 125 -13.86 11.29 10.67
C GLU A 125 -14.09 11.52 9.17
N GLU A 126 -13.02 11.47 8.39
CA GLU A 126 -13.12 11.77 6.97
C GLU A 126 -12.65 10.59 6.12
N GLU A 127 -13.52 10.20 5.19
CA GLU A 127 -13.18 9.22 4.16
C GLU A 127 -12.33 9.92 3.10
N ILE A 128 -11.15 9.36 2.85
CA ILE A 128 -10.28 9.79 1.75
C ILE A 128 -10.42 8.80 0.61
N LYS A 129 -10.95 9.26 -0.51
CA LYS A 129 -11.05 8.48 -1.74
C LYS A 129 -9.90 8.83 -2.67
N VAL A 130 -9.06 7.84 -2.97
CA VAL A 130 -7.98 7.97 -3.95
C VAL A 130 -8.42 7.32 -5.25
N THR A 131 -8.46 8.10 -6.33
CA THR A 131 -8.92 7.69 -7.66
C THR A 131 -7.78 7.79 -8.66
N TYR A 132 -7.61 6.75 -9.45
CA TYR A 132 -6.61 6.66 -10.51
C TYR A 132 -7.32 6.46 -11.85
N LYS A 133 -6.88 7.22 -12.87
CA LYS A 133 -7.38 7.12 -14.24
C LYS A 133 -6.23 6.82 -15.18
N LEU A 134 -6.38 5.80 -16.02
CA LEU A 134 -5.40 5.37 -17.01
C LEU A 134 -6.12 4.77 -18.22
N ASP A 135 -5.81 5.25 -19.43
CA ASP A 135 -6.37 4.73 -20.69
C ASP A 135 -7.90 4.64 -20.69
N GLY A 136 -8.57 5.68 -20.18
CA GLY A 136 -10.03 5.75 -20.03
C GLY A 136 -10.64 4.87 -18.93
N ALA A 137 -9.85 3.99 -18.30
CA ALA A 137 -10.28 3.21 -17.15
C ALA A 137 -10.08 4.02 -15.86
N THR A 138 -11.08 3.96 -14.96
CA THR A 138 -11.03 4.62 -13.66
C THR A 138 -11.24 3.60 -12.56
N LYS A 139 -10.40 3.67 -11.51
CA LYS A 139 -10.57 2.87 -10.31
C LYS A 139 -10.20 3.68 -9.07
N SER A 140 -10.83 3.37 -7.96
CA SER A 140 -10.61 4.07 -6.70
C SER A 140 -10.59 3.11 -5.52
N PHE A 141 -9.87 3.48 -4.47
CA PHE A 141 -9.99 2.89 -3.15
C PHE A 141 -10.26 3.97 -2.10
N LYS A 142 -10.70 3.53 -0.93
CA LYS A 142 -10.99 4.39 0.21
C LYS A 142 -9.97 4.13 1.31
N VAL A 143 -9.47 5.20 1.90
CA VAL A 143 -8.73 5.17 3.16
C VAL A 143 -9.69 5.69 4.23
N ILE A 144 -9.99 4.84 5.20
CA ILE A 144 -10.80 5.20 6.35
C ILE A 144 -9.81 5.55 7.45
N THR A 145 -9.89 6.78 7.94
CA THR A 145 -9.03 7.24 9.01
C THR A 145 -9.83 7.31 10.31
N GLU A 146 -9.54 6.40 11.23
CA GLU A 146 -10.10 6.47 12.58
C GLU A 146 -9.17 7.33 13.44
N PRO A 147 -9.69 8.34 14.16
CA PRO A 147 -8.89 9.06 15.14
C PRO A 147 -8.38 8.07 16.19
N PRO A 148 -7.15 8.25 16.72
CA PRO A 148 -6.62 7.38 17.76
C PRO A 148 -7.58 7.39 18.95
N ALA A 149 -7.85 6.20 19.50
CA ALA A 149 -8.68 6.07 20.68
C ALA A 149 -8.18 7.03 21.77
N SER A 150 -9.04 7.96 22.20
CA SER A 150 -8.72 8.88 23.30
C SER A 150 -8.26 8.06 24.51
N ILE A 151 -7.00 8.24 24.89
CA ILE A 151 -6.51 7.75 26.18
C ILE A 151 -7.13 8.70 27.22
N LYS A 152 -8.15 8.22 27.92
CA LYS A 152 -8.74 8.91 29.08
C LYS A 152 -7.85 8.78 30.30
#